data_AF-A0AB33A9A5-F1
#
_entry.id   AF-A0AB33A9A5-F1
#
_cell.length_a   1.000
_cell.length_b   1.000
_cell.length_c   1.000
_cell.angle_alpha   90.00
_cell.angle_beta   90.00
_cell.angle_gamma   90.00
#
_symmetry.space_group_name_H-M   'P 1'
#
loop_
_entity.id
_entity.type
_entity.pdbx_description
1 polymer ?
#
loop_
_entity_poly.entity_id
_entity_poly.type
_entity_poly.pdbx_seq_one_letter_code
_entity_poly.pdbx_strand_id
1 'polypeptide(L)'
;MPRVVYGNSFSSNGWPMVNGDECTWVTVPGTSVSLQIQNGQPLAILRAFAADFNAYVEPLRDPDSACWTPTNSVSTSNHLSGTAMDLNWESHPFQVANAGFSAAQIATIKEIQAFYEGTVFWGNDWSDPKDAMHFQLASLANGGEINTYQNPHTADFIARKIRADGFSTFRRSNKPNGGAPILAAATGLSEARSAEILPAVSDGLKASQCTNVNRIAMWLAQVGHESAGFNATEEYASGAAYEGRADLGNTRPGDGVRFKGRSWIQITGRNNYAAFSRWCSGKGLVLSPTEFVDNPKRLAELRWAGIGAAWYWTVARPDINALSDRQDLETVTRRINGGTNGLADRRDRYNRALLQGEALLQLLNQEEDDMFTDDDRNLLRQVAGVRRPSLSPLRHLDEGDVNTCAGFAWTGDGLTHPQFVAMAAKYGHMDSIRLLGEVAGADPVKYPDRQEDAALAKAILADVYAANPAALQRFIAQNGA
;
A
#
# COMPACT_ATOMS: atom_id res chain seq x y z
N MET A 1 28.84 23.37 21.25
CA MET A 1 30.01 24.09 20.72
C MET A 1 30.39 23.39 19.44
N PRO A 2 30.64 24.12 18.33
CA PRO A 2 31.02 23.50 17.06
C PRO A 2 32.25 22.59 17.23
N ARG A 3 32.32 21.54 16.41
CA ARG A 3 33.50 20.69 16.32
C ARG A 3 34.70 21.54 15.90
N VAL A 4 35.88 21.30 16.46
CA VAL A 4 37.12 21.94 16.00
C VAL A 4 37.92 20.95 15.17
N VAL A 5 38.18 21.29 13.91
CA VAL A 5 39.00 20.47 13.00
C VAL A 5 40.09 21.34 12.41
N TYR A 6 41.35 20.90 12.51
CA TYR A 6 42.52 21.66 12.05
C TYR A 6 42.59 23.11 12.60
N GLY A 7 42.08 23.32 13.81
CA GLY A 7 42.02 24.64 14.46
C GLY A 7 40.83 25.52 14.05
N ASN A 8 39.97 25.06 13.14
CA ASN A 8 38.80 25.79 12.67
C ASN A 8 37.53 25.26 13.33
N SER A 9 36.62 26.16 13.74
CA SER A 9 35.27 25.81 14.23
C SER A 9 34.19 25.93 13.14
N PHE A 10 34.54 26.53 12.01
CA PHE A 10 33.65 26.82 10.88
C PHE A 10 34.35 26.46 9.57
N SER A 11 33.59 25.94 8.61
CA SER A 11 34.06 25.71 7.24
C SER A 11 34.12 27.02 6.45
N SER A 12 34.71 26.98 5.25
CA SER A 12 34.91 28.20 4.45
C SER A 12 33.61 28.89 4.01
N ASN A 13 32.49 28.16 3.97
CA ASN A 13 31.16 28.75 3.74
C ASN A 13 30.47 29.30 5.00
N GLY A 14 31.16 29.33 6.14
CA GLY A 14 30.67 29.91 7.40
C GLY A 14 29.77 29.00 8.23
N TRP A 15 29.50 27.77 7.79
CA TRP A 15 28.75 26.79 8.57
C TRP A 15 29.62 26.15 9.66
N PRO A 16 29.05 25.82 10.84
CA PRO A 16 29.80 25.18 11.91
C PRO A 16 30.25 23.79 11.49
N MET A 17 31.50 23.44 11.81
CA MET A 17 31.98 22.07 11.64
C MET A 17 31.23 21.14 12.60
N VAL A 18 30.96 19.92 12.14
CA VAL A 18 30.11 18.95 12.87
C VAL A 18 30.71 17.56 12.91
N ASN A 19 30.28 16.80 13.91
CA ASN A 19 30.54 15.37 14.00
C ASN A 19 29.48 14.56 13.24
N GLY A 20 29.74 13.28 13.01
CA GLY A 20 28.86 12.43 12.19
C GLY A 20 27.47 12.19 12.80
N ASP A 21 27.33 12.33 14.12
CA ASP A 21 26.07 12.25 14.89
C ASP A 21 25.19 13.51 14.73
N GLU A 22 25.77 14.62 14.28
CA GLU A 22 25.08 15.85 13.89
C GLU A 22 24.72 15.85 12.39
N CYS A 23 24.97 14.74 11.70
CA CYS A 23 24.57 14.49 10.32
C CYS A 23 23.61 13.30 10.24
N THR A 24 22.74 13.30 9.23
CA THR A 24 21.82 12.20 8.95
C THR A 24 22.20 11.53 7.64
N TRP A 25 22.32 10.20 7.65
CA TRP A 25 22.29 9.41 6.41
C TRP A 25 20.90 9.46 5.81
N VAL A 26 20.78 10.06 4.63
CA VAL A 26 19.52 10.19 3.92
C VAL A 26 19.62 9.62 2.53
N THR A 27 18.67 8.76 2.16
CA THR A 27 18.50 8.33 0.77
C THR A 27 17.94 9.50 -0.05
N VAL A 28 18.64 9.83 -1.13
CA VAL A 28 18.22 10.88 -2.06
C VAL A 28 16.93 10.44 -2.76
N PRO A 29 15.86 11.25 -2.75
CA PRO A 29 14.61 10.90 -3.41
C PRO A 29 14.80 10.54 -4.90
N GLY A 30 14.14 9.48 -5.36
CA GLY A 30 14.25 8.98 -6.73
C GLY A 30 15.50 8.14 -7.04
N THR A 31 16.29 7.74 -6.03
CA THR A 31 17.46 6.88 -6.19
C THR A 31 17.70 6.00 -4.96
N SER A 32 18.61 5.03 -5.05
CA SER A 32 19.12 4.25 -3.92
C SER A 32 20.34 4.87 -3.24
N VAL A 33 20.91 5.94 -3.81
CA VAL A 33 22.10 6.62 -3.28
C VAL A 33 21.77 7.33 -1.97
N SER A 34 22.63 7.14 -0.97
CA SER A 34 22.49 7.80 0.34
C SER A 34 23.65 8.74 0.61
N LEU A 35 23.36 9.90 1.21
CA LEU A 35 24.35 10.92 1.56
C LEU A 35 24.26 11.23 3.05
N GLN A 36 25.39 11.42 3.71
CA GLN A 36 25.44 11.88 5.10
C GLN A 36 25.51 13.41 5.13
N ILE A 37 24.43 14.09 5.53
CA ILE A 37 24.29 15.55 5.43
C ILE A 37 24.06 16.17 6.80
N GLN A 38 24.63 17.35 7.07
CA GLN A 38 24.40 18.08 8.32
C GLN A 38 22.91 18.33 8.56
N ASN A 39 22.46 18.06 9.78
CA ASN A 39 21.07 18.23 10.19
C ASN A 39 20.58 19.69 10.02
N GLY A 40 19.27 19.85 9.78
CA GLY A 40 18.64 21.17 9.65
C GLY A 40 18.55 21.67 8.21
N GLN A 41 18.88 22.94 7.99
CA GLN A 41 18.77 23.58 6.67
C GLN A 41 19.65 22.91 5.59
N PRO A 42 20.90 22.48 5.86
CA PRO A 42 21.72 21.78 4.86
C PRO A 42 21.07 20.49 4.38
N LEU A 43 20.55 19.67 5.29
CA LEU A 43 19.81 18.46 4.96
C LEU A 43 18.62 18.74 4.04
N ALA A 44 17.82 19.78 4.31
CA ALA A 44 16.66 20.12 3.47
C ALA A 44 17.08 20.52 2.05
N ILE A 45 18.10 21.36 1.92
CA ILE A 45 18.52 21.94 0.65
C ILE A 45 19.30 20.93 -0.20
N LEU A 46 20.33 20.32 0.38
CA LEU A 46 21.27 19.47 -0.37
C LEU A 46 20.62 18.14 -0.78
N ARG A 47 19.72 17.59 0.05
CA ARG A 47 18.92 16.41 -0.32
C ARG A 47 18.03 16.69 -1.54
N ALA A 48 17.35 17.84 -1.55
CA ALA A 48 16.48 18.23 -2.65
C ALA A 48 17.28 18.54 -3.92
N PHE A 49 18.44 19.19 -3.78
CA PHE A 49 19.33 19.47 -4.90
C PHE A 49 19.84 18.18 -5.54
N ALA A 50 20.27 17.21 -4.74
CA ALA A 50 20.70 15.90 -5.24
C ALA A 50 19.56 15.16 -5.97
N ALA A 51 18.31 15.30 -5.52
CA ALA A 51 17.15 14.72 -6.20
C ALA A 51 16.86 15.41 -7.55
N ASP A 52 17.07 16.72 -7.66
CA ASP A 52 16.96 17.47 -8.92
C ASP A 52 18.05 17.08 -9.90
N PHE A 53 19.29 16.96 -9.42
CA PHE A 53 20.42 16.48 -10.21
C PHE A 53 20.13 15.07 -10.75
N ASN A 54 19.74 14.14 -9.88
CA ASN A 54 19.40 12.75 -10.23
C ASN A 54 18.32 12.66 -11.32
N ALA A 55 17.29 13.50 -11.22
CA ALA A 55 16.13 13.44 -12.10
C ALA A 55 16.37 14.11 -13.47
N TYR A 56 17.16 15.19 -13.52
CA TYR A 56 17.21 16.07 -14.68
C TYR A 56 18.59 16.25 -15.31
N VAL A 57 19.66 15.91 -14.59
CA VAL A 57 21.04 16.03 -15.11
C VAL A 57 21.57 14.65 -15.48
N GLU A 58 21.68 13.75 -14.49
CA GLU A 58 22.01 12.35 -14.69
C GLU A 58 21.76 11.53 -13.41
N PRO A 59 21.50 10.21 -13.52
CA PRO A 59 21.29 9.35 -12.35
C PRO A 59 22.51 9.30 -11.42
N LEU A 60 22.26 9.38 -10.11
CA LEU A 60 23.28 9.23 -9.08
C LEU A 60 23.69 7.77 -8.89
N ARG A 61 24.96 7.54 -8.55
CA ARG A 61 25.56 6.22 -8.32
C ARG A 61 26.25 6.11 -6.95
N ASP A 62 26.37 4.88 -6.44
CA ASP A 62 27.05 4.56 -5.18
C ASP A 62 27.91 3.29 -5.35
N PRO A 63 29.18 3.25 -4.91
CA PRO A 63 29.98 4.34 -4.34
C PRO A 63 30.52 5.30 -5.41
N ASP A 64 29.88 6.45 -5.56
CA ASP A 64 30.30 7.52 -6.51
C ASP A 64 29.81 8.91 -6.05
N SER A 65 29.23 9.04 -4.86
CA SER A 65 28.73 10.32 -4.32
C SER A 65 28.86 10.39 -2.80
N ALA A 66 29.24 11.56 -2.25
CA ALA A 66 29.43 11.74 -0.81
C ALA A 66 29.19 13.19 -0.37
N CYS A 67 28.86 13.40 0.91
CA CYS A 67 28.62 14.72 1.50
C CYS A 67 29.55 14.99 2.70
N TRP A 68 29.18 14.63 3.92
CA TRP A 68 30.02 14.84 5.10
C TRP A 68 31.22 13.89 5.14
N THR A 69 32.39 14.40 5.56
CA THR A 69 33.57 13.57 5.86
C THR A 69 34.19 13.93 7.21
N PRO A 70 34.75 12.95 7.94
CA PRO A 70 35.43 13.22 9.21
C PRO A 70 36.75 13.98 9.02
N THR A 71 37.42 13.81 7.88
CA THR A 71 38.70 14.47 7.54
C THR A 71 38.69 14.93 6.10
N ASN A 72 39.56 15.88 5.75
CA ASN A 72 39.70 16.37 4.38
C ASN A 72 41.12 16.90 4.16
N SER A 73 41.61 16.91 2.91
CA SER A 73 42.90 17.51 2.55
C SER A 73 42.91 19.03 2.66
N VAL A 74 41.74 19.67 2.59
CA VAL A 74 41.54 21.12 2.76
C VAL A 74 41.01 21.39 4.17
N SER A 75 41.77 22.15 4.98
CA SER A 75 41.49 22.37 6.40
C SER A 75 40.20 23.16 6.69
N THR A 76 39.67 23.86 5.68
CA THR A 76 38.43 24.65 5.73
C THR A 76 37.34 24.08 4.81
N SER A 77 37.48 22.82 4.39
CA SER A 77 36.53 22.15 3.49
C SER A 77 35.09 22.17 4.02
N ASN A 78 34.16 22.38 3.10
CA ASN A 78 32.72 22.37 3.39
C ASN A 78 32.16 20.93 3.56
N HIS A 79 32.94 19.90 3.21
CA HIS A 79 32.62 18.51 3.58
C HIS A 79 32.75 18.27 5.10
N LEU A 80 33.64 19.00 5.80
CA LEU A 80 33.84 18.86 7.26
C LEU A 80 32.64 19.38 8.06
N SER A 81 31.87 20.30 7.49
CA SER A 81 30.60 20.79 8.05
C SER A 81 29.38 20.05 7.52
N GLY A 82 29.53 19.13 6.55
CA GLY A 82 28.38 18.42 5.95
C GLY A 82 27.50 19.33 5.10
N THR A 83 28.10 20.35 4.49
CA THR A 83 27.43 21.38 3.68
C THR A 83 27.93 21.44 2.23
N ALA A 84 28.73 20.47 1.83
CA ALA A 84 29.15 20.22 0.46
C ALA A 84 28.98 18.74 0.11
N MET A 85 28.79 18.47 -1.17
CA MET A 85 28.69 17.13 -1.72
C MET A 85 29.42 17.04 -3.06
N ASP A 86 30.03 15.89 -3.29
CA ASP A 86 30.54 15.50 -4.60
C ASP A 86 29.57 14.48 -5.17
N LEU A 87 29.08 14.73 -6.39
CA LEU A 87 28.15 13.86 -7.08
C LEU A 87 28.85 13.23 -8.29
N ASN A 88 28.78 11.91 -8.40
CA ASN A 88 29.28 11.12 -9.52
C ASN A 88 30.79 11.34 -9.83
N TRP A 89 31.65 11.39 -8.81
CA TRP A 89 33.06 11.81 -8.91
C TRP A 89 33.89 11.05 -9.94
N GLU A 90 33.61 9.76 -10.20
CA GLU A 90 34.35 8.94 -11.17
C GLU A 90 34.21 9.45 -12.61
N SER A 91 33.10 10.14 -12.92
CA SER A 91 32.83 10.70 -14.23
C SER A 91 33.25 12.18 -14.38
N HIS A 92 33.64 12.83 -13.28
CA HIS A 92 33.82 14.27 -13.22
C HIS A 92 35.17 14.63 -12.57
N PRO A 93 36.31 14.42 -13.26
CA PRO A 93 37.65 14.62 -12.70
C PRO A 93 37.90 16.05 -12.20
N PHE A 94 38.53 16.14 -11.03
CA PHE A 94 38.95 17.39 -10.39
C PHE A 94 39.92 18.21 -11.28
N GLN A 95 39.84 19.54 -11.20
CA GLN A 95 40.62 20.53 -11.97
C GLN A 95 40.34 20.54 -13.49
N VAL A 96 39.28 19.88 -13.94
CA VAL A 96 38.85 19.92 -15.35
C VAL A 96 37.50 20.64 -15.44
N ALA A 97 37.47 21.76 -16.16
CA ALA A 97 36.25 22.53 -16.35
C ALA A 97 35.19 21.71 -17.10
N ASN A 98 33.95 21.73 -16.60
CA ASN A 98 32.79 21.03 -17.17
C ASN A 98 32.99 19.52 -17.35
N ALA A 99 33.90 18.90 -16.60
CA ALA A 99 34.30 17.51 -16.81
C ALA A 99 33.10 16.57 -16.77
N GLY A 100 32.95 15.70 -17.77
CA GLY A 100 31.90 14.69 -17.83
C GLY A 100 30.50 15.18 -18.21
N PHE A 101 30.24 16.49 -18.30
CA PHE A 101 28.92 17.01 -18.66
C PHE A 101 28.81 17.45 -20.12
N SER A 102 27.70 17.08 -20.76
CA SER A 102 27.26 17.65 -22.04
C SER A 102 26.75 19.09 -21.87
N ALA A 103 26.70 19.85 -22.98
CA ALA A 103 26.16 21.21 -22.97
C ALA A 103 24.72 21.29 -22.44
N ALA A 104 23.89 20.28 -22.71
CA ALA A 104 22.51 20.21 -22.22
C ALA A 104 22.44 19.95 -20.71
N GLN A 105 23.34 19.11 -20.18
CA GLN A 105 23.46 18.88 -18.74
C GLN A 105 23.93 20.15 -18.03
N ILE A 106 24.94 20.84 -18.57
CA ILE A 106 25.41 22.12 -18.03
C ILE A 106 24.28 23.15 -18.02
N ALA A 107 23.53 23.28 -19.11
CA ALA A 107 22.37 24.18 -19.16
C ALA A 107 21.33 23.84 -18.09
N THR A 108 21.06 22.55 -17.86
CA THR A 108 20.14 22.10 -16.83
C THR A 108 20.67 22.39 -15.41
N ILE A 109 21.97 22.18 -15.15
CA ILE A 109 22.60 22.56 -13.88
C ILE A 109 22.44 24.06 -13.63
N LYS A 110 22.62 24.90 -14.66
CA LYS A 110 22.40 26.35 -14.56
C LYS A 110 20.96 26.73 -14.26
N GLU A 111 19.98 26.03 -14.85
CA GLU A 111 18.57 26.22 -14.50
C GLU A 111 18.28 25.83 -13.04
N ILE A 112 18.85 24.74 -12.55
CA ILE A 112 18.74 24.33 -11.15
C ILE A 112 19.37 25.40 -10.25
N GLN A 113 20.61 25.85 -10.51
CA GLN A 113 21.25 26.92 -9.73
C GLN A 113 20.37 28.19 -9.66
N ALA A 114 19.78 28.60 -10.79
CA ALA A 114 18.87 29.74 -10.84
C ALA A 114 17.61 29.52 -10.00
N PHE A 115 17.01 28.32 -10.05
CA PHE A 115 15.87 27.96 -9.20
C PHE A 115 16.21 27.97 -7.70
N TYR A 116 17.44 27.62 -7.32
CA TYR A 116 17.91 27.62 -5.94
C TYR A 116 18.24 29.03 -5.42
N GLU A 117 18.01 30.09 -6.22
CA GLU A 117 18.09 31.49 -5.80
C GLU A 117 19.42 31.85 -5.11
N GLY A 118 20.53 31.26 -5.58
CA GLY A 118 21.87 31.48 -5.02
C GLY A 118 22.20 30.66 -3.77
N THR A 119 21.31 29.77 -3.30
CA THR A 119 21.49 28.95 -2.09
C THR A 119 22.53 27.83 -2.29
N VAL A 120 22.67 27.30 -3.50
CA VAL A 120 23.64 26.26 -3.86
C VAL A 120 24.64 26.81 -4.88
N PHE A 121 25.92 26.60 -4.60
CA PHE A 121 27.04 26.97 -5.46
C PHE A 121 27.67 25.73 -6.10
N TRP A 122 28.10 25.86 -7.36
CA TRP A 122 28.74 24.78 -8.12
C TRP A 122 30.24 25.05 -8.25
N GLY A 123 31.08 24.13 -7.81
CA GLY A 123 32.55 24.28 -7.81
C GLY A 123 33.15 24.51 -9.19
N ASN A 124 32.45 24.13 -10.26
CA ASN A 124 32.84 24.42 -11.63
C ASN A 124 32.85 25.92 -11.95
N ASP A 125 32.16 26.74 -11.16
CA ASP A 125 32.10 28.19 -11.33
C ASP A 125 33.29 28.93 -10.70
N TRP A 126 34.10 28.28 -9.87
CA TRP A 126 35.33 28.87 -9.35
C TRP A 126 36.31 29.25 -10.46
N SER A 127 37.13 30.28 -10.24
CA SER A 127 38.22 30.58 -11.18
C SER A 127 39.30 29.51 -11.16
N ASP A 128 39.67 29.04 -9.97
CA ASP A 128 40.63 27.96 -9.71
C ASP A 128 40.45 27.44 -8.26
N PRO A 129 40.49 26.11 -8.01
CA PRO A 129 40.41 25.02 -8.99
C PRO A 129 39.00 24.86 -9.56
N LYS A 130 38.90 24.36 -10.79
CA LYS A 130 37.61 23.95 -11.38
C LYS A 130 37.19 22.59 -10.82
N ASP A 131 35.97 22.48 -10.31
CA ASP A 131 35.48 21.23 -9.72
C ASP A 131 34.05 20.89 -10.16
N ALA A 132 33.91 20.04 -11.18
CA ALA A 132 32.62 19.73 -11.81
C ALA A 132 31.70 18.85 -10.95
N MET A 133 32.25 17.97 -10.12
CA MET A 133 31.48 17.11 -9.21
C MET A 133 30.96 17.85 -7.98
N HIS A 134 31.58 18.97 -7.62
CA HIS A 134 31.40 19.59 -6.31
C HIS A 134 30.25 20.60 -6.26
N PHE A 135 29.36 20.41 -5.28
CA PHE A 135 28.25 21.33 -4.98
C PHE A 135 28.21 21.64 -3.49
N GLN A 136 27.92 22.88 -3.13
CA GLN A 136 27.91 23.29 -1.72
C GLN A 136 26.88 24.36 -1.41
N LEU A 137 26.54 24.52 -0.13
CA LEU A 137 25.83 25.72 0.31
C LEU A 137 26.67 26.96 0.04
N ALA A 138 26.02 27.97 -0.52
CA ALA A 138 26.69 29.18 -0.98
C ALA A 138 27.19 30.06 0.17
N SER A 139 28.28 30.75 -0.11
CA SER A 139 28.83 31.85 0.68
C SER A 139 29.54 32.84 -0.24
N LEU A 140 29.61 34.11 0.19
CA LEU A 140 30.41 35.12 -0.50
C LEU A 140 31.89 34.73 -0.53
N ALA A 141 32.37 34.06 0.53
CA ALA A 141 33.76 33.62 0.66
C ALA A 141 34.14 32.50 -0.33
N ASN A 142 33.16 31.80 -0.90
CA ASN A 142 33.36 30.75 -1.89
C ASN A 142 32.79 31.08 -3.26
N GLY A 143 32.60 32.37 -3.58
CA GLY A 143 32.15 32.82 -4.90
C GLY A 143 30.63 32.77 -5.13
N GLY A 144 29.85 32.39 -4.13
CA GLY A 144 28.39 32.48 -4.17
C GLY A 144 27.89 33.91 -3.93
N GLU A 145 26.62 34.16 -4.23
CA GLU A 145 26.02 35.50 -4.16
C GLU A 145 25.44 35.84 -2.76
N ILE A 146 25.26 34.82 -1.91
CA ILE A 146 24.68 34.95 -0.58
C ILE A 146 25.43 34.10 0.45
N ASN A 147 25.47 34.55 1.70
CA ASN A 147 25.87 33.71 2.83
C ASN A 147 24.64 32.96 3.35
N THR A 148 24.65 31.64 3.33
CA THR A 148 23.48 30.82 3.71
C THR A 148 23.37 30.58 5.22
N TYR A 149 24.48 30.59 5.96
CA TYR A 149 24.45 30.37 7.40
C TYR A 149 23.80 31.55 8.15
N GLN A 150 22.84 31.26 9.03
CA GLN A 150 22.08 32.25 9.81
C GLN A 150 21.40 33.34 8.96
N ASN A 151 21.06 33.02 7.71
CA ASN A 151 20.42 33.95 6.80
C ASN A 151 18.92 33.65 6.67
N PRO A 152 18.02 34.65 6.88
CA PRO A 152 16.59 34.49 6.68
C PRO A 152 16.20 34.00 5.28
N HIS A 153 16.98 34.36 4.24
CA HIS A 153 16.76 33.88 2.87
C HIS A 153 16.73 32.36 2.80
N THR A 154 17.62 31.67 3.53
CA THR A 154 17.72 30.21 3.50
C THR A 154 16.49 29.53 4.10
N ALA A 155 15.92 30.10 5.17
CA ALA A 155 14.68 29.59 5.76
C ALA A 155 13.47 29.85 4.84
N ASP A 156 13.39 31.03 4.25
CA ASP A 156 12.35 31.42 3.30
C ASP A 156 12.37 30.55 2.02
N PHE A 157 13.56 30.29 1.46
CA PHE A 157 13.74 29.38 0.33
C PHE A 157 13.20 27.98 0.64
N ILE A 158 13.57 27.40 1.79
CA ILE A 158 13.08 26.09 2.21
C ILE A 158 11.55 26.10 2.29
N ALA A 159 10.97 27.10 2.94
CA ALA A 159 9.51 27.20 3.11
C ALA A 159 8.76 27.30 1.77
N ARG A 160 9.33 27.99 0.77
CA ARG A 160 8.68 28.21 -0.53
C ARG A 160 8.93 27.11 -1.56
N LYS A 161 10.11 26.49 -1.53
CA LYS A 161 10.65 25.71 -2.68
C LYS A 161 10.98 24.27 -2.36
N ILE A 162 11.07 23.90 -1.08
CA ILE A 162 11.41 22.54 -0.66
C ILE A 162 10.18 21.86 -0.09
N ARG A 163 9.85 20.68 -0.62
CA ARG A 163 8.73 19.85 -0.18
C ARG A 163 9.14 18.98 1.01
N ALA A 164 8.15 18.61 1.82
CA ALA A 164 8.35 17.77 2.99
C ALA A 164 8.87 16.35 2.68
N ASP A 165 8.67 15.87 1.46
CA ASP A 165 9.17 14.57 0.99
C ASP A 165 10.65 14.60 0.57
N GLY A 166 11.27 15.77 0.57
CA GLY A 166 12.69 15.96 0.24
C GLY A 166 12.94 16.28 -1.24
N PHE A 167 11.91 16.46 -2.07
CA PHE A 167 12.06 17.04 -3.40
C PHE A 167 11.99 18.57 -3.33
N SER A 168 12.56 19.25 -4.33
CA SER A 168 12.21 20.66 -4.58
C SER A 168 10.98 20.77 -5.48
N THR A 169 10.51 21.99 -5.67
CA THR A 169 9.44 22.31 -6.63
C THR A 169 10.00 22.64 -8.02
N PHE A 170 11.30 22.42 -8.26
CA PHE A 170 11.92 22.59 -9.58
C PHE A 170 11.33 21.59 -10.55
N ARG A 171 10.72 22.09 -11.64
CA ARG A 171 10.01 21.30 -12.67
C ARG A 171 8.99 20.29 -12.08
N ARG A 172 8.53 20.54 -10.86
CA ARG A 172 7.55 19.73 -10.12
C ARG A 172 6.48 20.66 -9.58
N SER A 173 5.27 20.15 -9.38
CA SER A 173 4.27 20.91 -8.64
C SER A 173 4.66 21.00 -7.16
N ASN A 174 4.12 21.98 -6.43
CA ASN A 174 4.23 22.08 -4.97
C ASN A 174 3.59 20.89 -4.23
N LYS A 175 2.97 19.94 -4.96
CA LYS A 175 2.35 18.74 -4.42
C LYS A 175 3.09 17.51 -4.95
N PRO A 176 3.26 16.46 -4.15
CA PRO A 176 3.63 15.15 -4.70
C PRO A 176 2.55 14.69 -5.68
N ASN A 177 2.96 14.30 -6.89
CA ASN A 177 2.04 13.75 -7.88
C ASN A 177 1.90 12.25 -7.61
N GLY A 178 0.69 11.80 -7.29
CA GLY A 178 0.35 10.39 -7.08
C GLY A 178 0.51 9.92 -5.63
N GLY A 179 -0.22 8.86 -5.26
CA GLY A 179 -0.22 8.36 -3.88
C GLY A 179 1.08 7.64 -3.47
N ALA A 180 1.83 7.06 -4.41
CA ALA A 180 3.02 6.28 -4.10
C ALA A 180 4.19 7.13 -3.55
N PRO A 181 4.57 8.28 -4.15
CA PRO A 181 5.57 9.17 -3.56
C PRO A 181 5.16 9.72 -2.18
N ILE A 182 3.86 10.00 -1.99
CA ILE A 182 3.33 10.48 -0.70
C ILE A 182 3.49 9.40 0.37
N LEU A 183 3.12 8.16 0.02
CA LEU A 183 3.22 7.04 0.92
C LEU A 183 4.69 6.71 1.25
N ALA A 184 5.59 6.80 0.26
CA ALA A 184 7.03 6.63 0.45
C ALA A 184 7.58 7.66 1.45
N ALA A 185 7.25 8.94 1.26
CA ALA A 185 7.64 10.01 2.16
C ALA A 185 7.09 9.83 3.58
N ALA A 186 5.81 9.45 3.71
CA ALA A 186 5.16 9.25 4.99
C ALA A 186 5.70 8.03 5.76
N THR A 187 6.13 6.98 5.07
CA THR A 187 6.52 5.69 5.69
C THR A 187 8.02 5.47 5.74
N GLY A 188 8.81 6.14 4.90
CA GLY A 188 10.24 5.88 4.70
C GLY A 188 10.53 4.66 3.83
N LEU A 189 9.53 4.14 3.10
CA LEU A 189 9.70 3.05 2.13
C LEU A 189 10.21 3.60 0.79
N SER A 190 10.70 2.70 -0.07
CA SER A 190 10.95 3.05 -1.47
C SER A 190 9.64 3.38 -2.19
N GLU A 191 9.71 4.20 -3.24
CA GLU A 191 8.53 4.49 -4.08
C GLU A 191 7.96 3.24 -4.73
N ALA A 192 8.82 2.31 -5.18
CA ALA A 192 8.39 1.03 -5.76
C ALA A 192 7.59 0.19 -4.76
N ARG A 193 8.08 0.06 -3.51
CA ARG A 193 7.34 -0.66 -2.47
C ARG A 193 6.04 0.06 -2.11
N SER A 194 6.09 1.39 -2.06
CA SER A 194 4.92 2.22 -1.76
C SER A 194 3.85 2.06 -2.83
N ALA A 195 4.22 2.05 -4.12
CA ALA A 195 3.30 1.80 -5.22
C ALA A 195 2.64 0.42 -5.12
N GLU A 196 3.40 -0.62 -4.78
CA GLU A 196 2.87 -1.98 -4.61
C GLU A 196 1.80 -2.07 -3.51
N ILE A 197 2.04 -1.43 -2.36
CA ILE A 197 1.14 -1.53 -1.20
C ILE A 197 0.05 -0.46 -1.16
N LEU A 198 0.15 0.56 -2.01
CA LEU A 198 -0.75 1.71 -2.02
C LEU A 198 -2.24 1.34 -2.11
N PRO A 199 -2.67 0.36 -2.94
CA PRO A 199 -4.07 -0.07 -2.95
C PRO A 199 -4.52 -0.59 -1.58
N ALA A 200 -3.75 -1.49 -0.95
CA ALA A 200 -4.07 -2.04 0.36
C ALA A 200 -4.04 -0.98 1.48
N VAL A 201 -3.13 0.01 1.40
CA VAL A 201 -3.12 1.15 2.32
C VAL A 201 -4.36 2.01 2.13
N SER A 202 -4.70 2.39 0.90
CA SER A 202 -5.88 3.19 0.58
C SER A 202 -7.17 2.52 1.07
N ASP A 203 -7.35 1.24 0.74
CA ASP A 203 -8.50 0.46 1.19
C ASP A 203 -8.59 0.37 2.71
N GLY A 204 -7.44 0.15 3.38
CA GLY A 204 -7.35 0.15 4.83
C GLY A 204 -7.73 1.49 5.45
N LEU A 205 -7.24 2.61 4.91
CA LEU A 205 -7.55 3.96 5.37
C LEU A 205 -9.03 4.30 5.19
N LYS A 206 -9.59 4.00 4.02
CA LYS A 206 -11.02 4.19 3.70
C LYS A 206 -11.90 3.38 4.65
N ALA A 207 -11.64 2.08 4.78
CA ALA A 207 -12.39 1.18 5.67
C ALA A 207 -12.22 1.54 7.15
N SER A 208 -11.09 2.15 7.54
CA SER A 208 -10.83 2.64 8.90
C SER A 208 -11.46 4.00 9.20
N GLN A 209 -12.07 4.66 8.21
CA GLN A 209 -12.58 6.03 8.30
C GLN A 209 -11.50 7.05 8.71
N CYS A 210 -10.28 6.84 8.21
CA CYS A 210 -9.15 7.75 8.37
C CYS A 210 -9.25 8.90 7.36
N THR A 211 -10.17 9.84 7.62
CA THR A 211 -10.57 10.89 6.67
C THR A 211 -9.85 12.23 6.86
N ASN A 212 -8.88 12.29 7.77
CA ASN A 212 -8.09 13.50 8.04
C ASN A 212 -6.62 13.16 8.28
N VAL A 213 -5.76 14.19 8.24
CA VAL A 213 -4.30 14.06 8.38
C VAL A 213 -3.90 13.32 9.66
N ASN A 214 -4.48 13.68 10.80
CA ASN A 214 -4.12 13.08 12.09
C ASN A 214 -4.44 11.58 12.14
N ARG A 215 -5.61 11.18 11.61
CA ARG A 215 -6.02 9.77 11.54
C ARG A 215 -5.15 8.97 10.59
N ILE A 216 -4.88 9.50 9.39
CA ILE A 216 -4.03 8.82 8.40
C ILE A 216 -2.62 8.65 8.95
N ALA A 217 -2.03 9.69 9.55
CA ALA A 217 -0.71 9.60 10.16
C ALA A 217 -0.66 8.57 11.29
N MET A 218 -1.67 8.55 12.18
CA MET A 218 -1.74 7.58 13.27
C MET A 218 -1.86 6.15 12.75
N TRP A 219 -2.69 5.95 11.73
CA TRP A 219 -2.87 4.66 11.09
C TRP A 219 -1.58 4.15 10.46
N LEU A 220 -0.91 4.98 9.64
CA LEU A 220 0.37 4.63 9.02
C LEU A 220 1.44 4.29 10.06
N ALA A 221 1.48 5.03 11.17
CA ALA A 221 2.45 4.82 12.23
C ALA A 221 2.25 3.49 12.97
N GLN A 222 1.02 3.23 13.41
CA GLN A 222 0.71 2.03 14.18
C GLN A 222 0.77 0.78 13.31
N VAL A 223 0.10 0.80 12.16
CA VAL A 223 0.07 -0.33 11.23
C VAL A 223 1.45 -0.59 10.64
N GLY A 224 2.21 0.47 10.34
CA GLY A 224 3.60 0.35 9.92
C GLY A 224 4.49 -0.29 10.98
N HIS A 225 4.28 -0.02 12.27
CA HIS A 225 5.02 -0.69 13.34
C HIS A 225 4.66 -2.18 13.44
N GLU A 226 3.36 -2.51 13.51
CA GLU A 226 2.88 -3.89 13.68
C GLU A 226 3.25 -4.84 12.52
N SER A 227 3.51 -4.27 11.34
CA SER A 227 3.82 -5.01 10.11
C SER A 227 5.30 -4.99 9.73
N ALA A 228 6.19 -4.61 10.65
CA ALA A 228 7.63 -4.46 10.40
C ALA A 228 7.93 -3.51 9.21
N GLY A 229 7.23 -2.38 9.16
CA GLY A 229 7.31 -1.40 8.07
C GLY A 229 6.57 -1.84 6.82
N PHE A 230 5.38 -2.43 6.95
CA PHE A 230 4.59 -2.98 5.83
C PHE A 230 5.28 -4.11 5.06
N ASN A 231 6.29 -4.76 5.66
CA ASN A 231 7.04 -5.86 5.04
C ASN A 231 6.42 -7.24 5.32
N ALA A 232 5.59 -7.37 6.35
CA ALA A 232 5.03 -8.65 6.77
C ALA A 232 3.50 -8.62 6.83
N THR A 233 2.85 -9.52 6.08
CA THR A 233 1.40 -9.81 6.17
C THR A 233 1.10 -11.09 6.95
N GLU A 234 2.14 -11.78 7.40
CA GLU A 234 2.08 -12.95 8.28
C GLU A 234 3.21 -12.85 9.30
N GLU A 235 2.96 -13.21 10.56
CA GLU A 235 4.03 -13.24 11.57
C GLU A 235 5.17 -14.19 11.16
N TYR A 236 6.41 -13.83 11.54
CA TYR A 236 7.57 -14.68 11.32
C TYR A 236 7.60 -15.91 12.24
N ALA A 237 6.95 -15.83 13.41
CA ALA A 237 6.85 -16.95 14.34
C ALA A 237 6.02 -18.10 13.76
N SER A 238 6.19 -19.31 14.30
CA SER A 238 5.44 -20.49 13.82
C SER A 238 3.97 -20.50 14.24
N GLY A 239 3.56 -19.67 15.20
CA GLY A 239 2.24 -19.71 15.84
C GLY A 239 2.06 -20.83 16.88
N ALA A 240 3.07 -21.69 17.09
CA ALA A 240 2.99 -22.80 18.05
C ALA A 240 2.74 -22.31 19.50
N ALA A 241 3.19 -21.10 19.83
CA ALA A 241 2.94 -20.47 21.13
C ALA A 241 1.45 -20.14 21.39
N TYR A 242 0.61 -20.14 20.35
CA TYR A 242 -0.84 -19.92 20.48
C TYR A 242 -1.63 -21.22 20.63
N GLU A 243 -0.99 -22.39 20.61
CA GLU A 243 -1.66 -23.68 20.75
C GLU A 243 -2.34 -23.79 22.12
N GLY A 244 -3.58 -24.27 22.16
CA GLY A 244 -4.35 -24.42 23.40
C GLY A 244 -4.81 -23.12 24.07
N ARG A 245 -4.54 -21.95 23.48
CA ARG A 245 -4.99 -20.65 24.01
C ARG A 245 -6.51 -20.50 23.87
N ALA A 246 -7.22 -20.84 24.95
CA ALA A 246 -8.68 -20.79 25.02
C ALA A 246 -9.24 -19.37 24.82
N ASP A 247 -8.53 -18.33 25.29
CA ASP A 247 -8.89 -16.93 25.08
C ASP A 247 -8.87 -16.53 23.59
N LEU A 248 -8.03 -17.18 22.79
CA LEU A 248 -7.96 -17.02 21.33
C LEU A 248 -8.91 -17.96 20.57
N GLY A 249 -9.61 -18.85 21.29
CA GLY A 249 -10.47 -19.89 20.70
C GLY A 249 -9.72 -21.07 20.11
N ASN A 250 -8.41 -21.20 20.39
CA ASN A 250 -7.57 -22.27 19.87
C ASN A 250 -7.75 -23.54 20.73
N THR A 251 -8.89 -24.20 20.61
CA THR A 251 -9.28 -25.35 21.44
C THR A 251 -9.13 -26.69 20.73
N ARG A 252 -8.74 -26.70 19.46
CA ARG A 252 -8.50 -27.91 18.67
C ARG A 252 -7.00 -28.07 18.40
N PRO A 253 -6.47 -29.30 18.42
CA PRO A 253 -5.07 -29.54 18.07
C PRO A 253 -4.68 -28.94 16.71
N GLY A 254 -3.62 -28.15 16.70
CA GLY A 254 -3.06 -27.48 15.52
C GLY A 254 -3.62 -26.07 15.27
N ASP A 255 -4.53 -25.59 16.12
CA ASP A 255 -5.12 -24.26 15.98
C ASP A 255 -4.10 -23.13 16.11
N GLY A 256 -3.06 -23.29 16.93
CA GLY A 256 -2.05 -22.26 17.14
C GLY A 256 -1.34 -21.88 15.84
N VAL A 257 -0.80 -22.88 15.15
CA VAL A 257 -0.13 -22.70 13.85
C VAL A 257 -1.13 -22.32 12.76
N ARG A 258 -2.33 -22.91 12.78
CA ARG A 258 -3.37 -22.64 11.78
C ARG A 258 -3.84 -21.19 11.80
N PHE A 259 -4.06 -20.63 12.99
CA PHE A 259 -4.56 -19.26 13.22
C PHE A 259 -3.48 -18.33 13.79
N LYS A 260 -2.25 -18.49 13.34
CA LYS A 260 -1.14 -17.57 13.60
C LYS A 260 -1.43 -16.15 13.10
N GLY A 261 -0.65 -15.17 13.56
CA GLY A 261 -0.83 -13.76 13.19
C GLY A 261 -0.74 -13.51 11.68
N ARG A 262 -1.77 -12.84 11.13
CA ARG A 262 -1.84 -12.41 9.71
C ARG A 262 -2.48 -11.03 9.57
N SER A 263 -2.40 -10.44 8.37
CA SER A 263 -2.65 -9.03 8.09
C SER A 263 -1.61 -8.12 8.79
N TRP A 264 -1.58 -6.83 8.46
CA TRP A 264 -0.64 -5.88 9.03
C TRP A 264 -0.85 -5.59 10.52
N ILE A 265 -2.01 -5.96 11.09
CA ILE A 265 -2.31 -5.79 12.52
C ILE A 265 -2.22 -7.10 13.33
N GLN A 266 -1.69 -8.18 12.76
CA GLN A 266 -1.51 -9.47 13.45
C GLN A 266 -2.81 -10.04 14.03
N ILE A 267 -3.82 -10.26 13.19
CA ILE A 267 -5.03 -10.98 13.57
C ILE A 267 -4.64 -12.43 13.90
N THR A 268 -4.84 -12.82 15.16
CA THR A 268 -4.39 -14.10 15.71
C THR A 268 -5.52 -14.82 16.43
N GLY A 269 -5.63 -16.14 16.28
CA GLY A 269 -6.56 -16.99 16.99
C GLY A 269 -7.89 -17.25 16.26
N ARG A 270 -8.41 -18.47 16.39
CA ARG A 270 -9.65 -18.94 15.73
C ARG A 270 -10.81 -17.97 15.92
N ASN A 271 -11.00 -17.44 17.13
CA ASN A 271 -12.11 -16.53 17.44
C ASN A 271 -12.03 -15.24 16.61
N ASN A 272 -10.84 -14.66 16.48
CA ASN A 272 -10.63 -13.42 15.74
C ASN A 272 -10.77 -13.64 14.22
N TYR A 273 -10.25 -14.76 13.70
CA TYR A 273 -10.47 -15.13 12.29
C TYR A 273 -11.96 -15.31 11.97
N ALA A 274 -12.73 -15.92 12.88
CA ALA A 274 -14.17 -16.08 12.71
C ALA A 274 -14.91 -14.74 12.77
N ALA A 275 -14.53 -13.85 13.69
CA ALA A 275 -15.12 -12.51 13.81
C ALA A 275 -14.82 -11.65 12.57
N PHE A 276 -13.58 -11.67 12.09
CA PHE A 276 -13.17 -10.98 10.88
C PHE A 276 -13.91 -11.51 9.63
N SER A 277 -14.05 -12.84 9.50
CA SER A 277 -14.79 -13.45 8.38
C SER A 277 -16.24 -12.97 8.32
N ARG A 278 -16.94 -12.97 9.46
CA ARG A 278 -18.31 -12.45 9.54
C ARG A 278 -18.40 -10.97 9.21
N TRP A 279 -17.44 -10.17 9.67
CA TRP A 279 -17.40 -8.75 9.37
C TRP A 279 -17.19 -8.48 7.86
N CYS A 280 -16.24 -9.17 7.23
CA CYS A 280 -16.02 -9.07 5.78
C CYS A 280 -17.26 -9.51 4.98
N SER A 281 -17.91 -10.61 5.41
CA SER A 281 -19.13 -11.09 4.76
C SER A 281 -20.29 -10.11 4.88
N GLY A 282 -20.52 -9.53 6.07
CA GLY A 282 -21.53 -8.50 6.29
C GLY A 282 -21.27 -7.19 5.52
N LYS A 283 -20.02 -6.96 5.09
CA LYS A 283 -19.62 -5.84 4.23
C LYS A 283 -19.62 -6.19 2.73
N GLY A 284 -19.95 -7.44 2.37
CA GLY A 284 -19.92 -7.93 0.98
C GLY A 284 -18.51 -8.11 0.41
N LEU A 285 -17.47 -8.07 1.24
CA LEU A 285 -16.07 -8.24 0.79
C LEU A 285 -15.73 -9.71 0.49
N VAL A 286 -16.43 -10.63 1.14
CA VAL A 286 -16.35 -12.08 0.90
C VAL A 286 -17.75 -12.68 0.94
N LEU A 287 -17.95 -13.80 0.24
CA LEU A 287 -19.27 -14.45 0.20
C LEU A 287 -19.56 -15.25 1.48
N SER A 288 -18.54 -15.93 2.02
CA SER A 288 -18.71 -16.82 3.17
C SER A 288 -18.43 -16.12 4.52
N PRO A 289 -19.31 -16.27 5.53
CA PRO A 289 -19.06 -15.77 6.89
C PRO A 289 -17.97 -16.56 7.64
N THR A 290 -17.44 -17.64 7.05
CA THR A 290 -16.35 -18.46 7.61
C THR A 290 -15.08 -18.43 6.77
N GLU A 291 -14.99 -17.55 5.76
CA GLU A 291 -13.90 -17.50 4.77
C GLU A 291 -12.50 -17.72 5.34
N PHE A 292 -12.10 -16.93 6.34
CA PHE A 292 -10.75 -17.02 6.90
C PHE A 292 -10.61 -18.11 7.97
N VAL A 293 -11.69 -18.72 8.45
CA VAL A 293 -11.61 -19.93 9.28
C VAL A 293 -11.30 -21.16 8.41
N ASP A 294 -11.96 -21.22 7.25
CA ASP A 294 -11.82 -22.30 6.28
C ASP A 294 -10.48 -22.17 5.54
N ASN A 295 -10.13 -20.95 5.15
CA ASN A 295 -8.92 -20.62 4.39
C ASN A 295 -8.01 -19.60 5.11
N PRO A 296 -7.44 -19.93 6.29
CA PRO A 296 -6.73 -18.96 7.13
C PRO A 296 -5.50 -18.33 6.48
N LYS A 297 -4.82 -19.04 5.57
CA LYS A 297 -3.68 -18.50 4.83
C LYS A 297 -4.05 -17.34 3.90
N ARG A 298 -5.29 -17.27 3.43
CA ARG A 298 -5.74 -16.15 2.58
C ARG A 298 -5.61 -14.80 3.29
N LEU A 299 -5.70 -14.77 4.62
CA LEU A 299 -5.54 -13.53 5.39
C LEU A 299 -4.12 -12.93 5.28
N ALA A 300 -3.14 -13.68 4.79
CA ALA A 300 -1.79 -13.18 4.49
C ALA A 300 -1.67 -12.50 3.11
N GLU A 301 -2.68 -12.58 2.24
CA GLU A 301 -2.63 -11.89 0.95
C GLU A 301 -2.70 -10.36 1.16
N LEU A 302 -1.91 -9.61 0.37
CA LEU A 302 -1.76 -8.16 0.52
C LEU A 302 -3.09 -7.39 0.48
N ARG A 303 -4.05 -7.81 -0.36
CA ARG A 303 -5.39 -7.19 -0.45
C ARG A 303 -6.17 -7.18 0.87
N TRP A 304 -5.89 -8.12 1.78
CA TRP A 304 -6.54 -8.18 3.10
C TRP A 304 -5.74 -7.47 4.20
N ALA A 305 -4.50 -7.06 3.91
CA ALA A 305 -3.60 -6.51 4.92
C ALA A 305 -4.15 -5.21 5.53
N GLY A 306 -4.56 -4.25 4.70
CA GLY A 306 -5.21 -3.01 5.15
C GLY A 306 -6.63 -3.22 5.69
N ILE A 307 -7.40 -4.13 5.09
CA ILE A 307 -8.78 -4.45 5.53
C ILE A 307 -8.79 -5.07 6.94
N GLY A 308 -7.83 -5.95 7.24
CA GLY A 308 -7.67 -6.53 8.58
C GLY A 308 -7.32 -5.47 9.63
N ALA A 309 -6.44 -4.52 9.28
CA ALA A 309 -6.17 -3.36 10.14
C ALA A 309 -7.43 -2.52 10.37
N ALA A 310 -8.25 -2.31 9.34
CA ALA A 310 -9.51 -1.56 9.46
C ALA A 310 -10.54 -2.22 10.38
N TRP A 311 -10.68 -3.55 10.34
CA TRP A 311 -11.54 -4.26 11.28
C TRP A 311 -11.09 -4.03 12.73
N TYR A 312 -9.79 -4.16 13.00
CA TYR A 312 -9.27 -3.92 14.35
C TYR A 312 -9.51 -2.47 14.78
N TRP A 313 -9.23 -1.53 13.89
CA TRP A 313 -9.37 -0.09 14.11
C TRP A 313 -10.80 0.38 14.37
N THR A 314 -11.79 -0.23 13.73
CA THR A 314 -13.19 0.24 13.77
C THR A 314 -14.10 -0.63 14.61
N VAL A 315 -13.80 -1.92 14.74
CA VAL A 315 -14.64 -2.89 15.46
C VAL A 315 -13.99 -3.32 16.76
N ALA A 316 -12.72 -3.74 16.73
CA ALA A 316 -12.06 -4.21 17.94
C ALA A 316 -11.68 -3.05 18.89
N ARG A 317 -11.42 -1.85 18.35
CA ARG A 317 -11.02 -0.64 19.09
C ARG A 317 -11.69 0.63 18.55
N PRO A 318 -13.03 0.76 18.67
CA PRO A 318 -13.80 1.82 18.02
C PRO A 318 -13.46 3.25 18.46
N ASP A 319 -12.71 3.44 19.56
CA ASP A 319 -12.30 4.73 20.10
C ASP A 319 -11.03 5.32 19.45
N ILE A 320 -10.31 4.55 18.62
CA ILE A 320 -9.01 4.97 18.06
C ILE A 320 -9.12 6.21 17.18
N ASN A 321 -10.18 6.36 16.38
CA ASN A 321 -10.34 7.56 15.53
C ASN A 321 -10.42 8.84 16.37
N ALA A 322 -11.21 8.83 17.45
CA ALA A 322 -11.32 9.97 18.35
C ALA A 322 -10.01 10.26 19.10
N LEU A 323 -9.23 9.22 19.44
CA LEU A 323 -7.89 9.37 20.01
C LEU A 323 -6.90 9.98 19.00
N SER A 324 -6.98 9.53 17.75
CA SER A 324 -6.15 10.04 16.65
C SER A 324 -6.42 11.52 16.38
N ASP A 325 -7.69 11.95 16.43
CA ASP A 325 -8.06 13.36 16.27
C ASP A 325 -7.41 14.25 17.35
N ARG A 326 -7.21 13.72 18.56
CA ARG A 326 -6.51 14.38 19.68
C ARG A 326 -4.99 14.19 19.65
N GLN A 327 -4.44 13.53 18.63
CA GLN A 327 -3.02 13.17 18.51
C GLN A 327 -2.50 12.35 19.71
N ASP A 328 -3.37 11.56 20.35
CA ASP A 328 -3.05 10.78 21.56
C ASP A 328 -2.34 9.46 21.21
N LEU A 329 -1.10 9.59 20.74
CA LEU A 329 -0.28 8.47 20.27
C LEU A 329 -0.10 7.39 21.34
N GLU A 330 0.16 7.78 22.58
CA GLU A 330 0.45 6.83 23.65
C GLU A 330 -0.77 5.97 23.97
N THR A 331 -1.96 6.57 24.08
CA THR A 331 -3.18 5.80 24.34
C THR A 331 -3.52 4.90 23.16
N VAL A 332 -3.36 5.35 21.91
CA VAL A 332 -3.54 4.48 20.73
C VAL A 332 -2.56 3.30 20.76
N THR A 333 -1.29 3.52 21.11
CA THR A 333 -0.31 2.43 21.25
C THR A 333 -0.75 1.43 22.33
N ARG A 334 -1.26 1.90 23.47
CA ARG A 334 -1.81 1.02 24.52
C ARG A 334 -3.02 0.23 24.03
N ARG A 335 -3.89 0.81 23.20
CA ARG A 335 -5.05 0.11 22.62
C ARG A 335 -4.65 -1.04 21.70
N ILE A 336 -3.61 -0.83 20.89
CA ILE A 336 -3.17 -1.80 19.88
C ILE A 336 -2.28 -2.87 20.50
N ASN A 337 -1.27 -2.47 21.27
CA ASN A 337 -0.25 -3.37 21.79
C ASN A 337 -0.55 -3.90 23.21
N GLY A 338 -1.50 -3.30 23.93
CA GLY A 338 -1.75 -3.60 25.35
C GLY A 338 -0.76 -2.95 26.32
N GLY A 339 0.16 -2.11 25.81
CA GLY A 339 1.21 -1.43 26.57
C GLY A 339 1.89 -0.35 25.74
N THR A 340 3.12 0.00 26.05
CA THR A 340 3.90 1.05 25.33
C THR A 340 5.10 0.48 24.56
N ASN A 341 5.09 -0.81 24.23
CA ASN A 341 6.20 -1.40 23.49
C ASN A 341 6.33 -0.77 22.11
N GLY A 342 7.55 -0.37 21.76
CA GLY A 342 7.84 0.30 20.50
C GLY A 342 7.33 1.74 20.40
N LEU A 343 6.94 2.39 21.51
CA LEU A 343 6.39 3.75 21.48
C LEU A 343 7.31 4.78 20.80
N ALA A 344 8.63 4.65 20.94
CA ALA A 344 9.60 5.52 20.27
C ALA A 344 9.53 5.38 18.73
N ASP A 345 9.63 4.15 18.20
CA ASP A 345 9.52 3.90 16.75
C ASP A 345 8.16 4.35 16.19
N ARG A 346 7.07 4.09 16.93
CA ARG A 346 5.73 4.57 16.55
C ARG A 346 5.67 6.09 16.48
N ARG A 347 6.36 6.79 17.38
CA ARG A 347 6.45 8.25 17.39
C ARG A 347 7.22 8.78 16.21
N ASP A 348 8.33 8.16 15.86
CA ASP A 348 9.13 8.56 14.70
C ASP A 348 8.35 8.38 13.40
N ARG A 349 7.63 7.26 13.26
CA ARG A 349 6.71 7.02 12.12
C ARG A 349 5.57 8.04 12.08
N TYR A 350 4.97 8.33 13.25
CA TYR A 350 3.87 9.29 13.35
C TYR A 350 4.30 10.69 12.95
N ASN A 351 5.44 11.14 13.45
CA ASN A 351 6.01 12.44 13.09
C ASN A 351 6.36 12.51 11.60
N ARG A 352 6.98 11.45 11.04
CA ARG A 352 7.28 11.36 9.60
C ARG A 352 6.02 11.49 8.73
N ALA A 353 4.94 10.82 9.11
CA ALA A 353 3.68 10.92 8.41
C ALA A 353 3.04 12.30 8.57
N LEU A 354 3.01 12.86 9.79
CA LEU A 354 2.45 14.21 10.04
C LEU A 354 3.15 15.31 9.24
N LEU A 355 4.47 15.20 8.98
CA LEU A 355 5.21 16.15 8.15
C LEU A 355 4.66 16.26 6.73
N GLN A 356 3.91 15.26 6.24
CA GLN A 356 3.32 15.30 4.91
C GLN A 356 2.03 16.15 4.85
N GLY A 357 1.44 16.51 5.99
CA GLY A 357 0.27 17.38 6.06
C GLY A 357 -0.90 16.90 5.19
N GLU A 358 -1.52 17.83 4.47
CA GLU A 358 -2.68 17.54 3.60
C GLU A 358 -2.35 16.63 2.42
N ALA A 359 -1.07 16.42 2.07
CA ALA A 359 -0.72 15.46 1.03
C ALA A 359 -1.20 14.05 1.38
N LEU A 360 -1.26 13.70 2.67
CA LEU A 360 -1.81 12.42 3.13
C LEU A 360 -3.23 12.15 2.65
N LEU A 361 -4.05 13.18 2.44
CA LEU A 361 -5.43 13.03 1.98
C LEU A 361 -5.50 12.43 0.57
N GLN A 362 -4.45 12.59 -0.24
CA GLN A 362 -4.38 12.00 -1.58
C GLN A 362 -4.21 10.47 -1.54
N LEU A 363 -3.81 9.90 -0.39
CA LEU A 363 -3.80 8.44 -0.21
C LEU A 363 -5.21 7.84 -0.26
N LEU A 364 -6.24 8.66 -0.01
CA LEU A 364 -7.65 8.26 -0.14
C LEU A 364 -8.16 8.39 -1.58
N ASN A 365 -7.53 9.26 -2.37
CA ASN A 365 -7.94 9.63 -3.72
C ASN A 365 -7.08 8.91 -4.77
N GLN A 366 -6.87 7.60 -4.61
CA GLN A 366 -6.48 6.82 -5.77
C GLN A 366 -7.56 7.08 -6.83
N GLU A 367 -7.20 7.70 -7.95
CA GLU A 367 -7.97 7.53 -9.18
C GLU A 367 -8.18 6.03 -9.25
N GLU A 368 -9.44 5.62 -9.11
CA GLU A 368 -9.78 4.21 -9.16
C GLU A 368 -9.36 3.76 -10.55
N ASP A 369 -8.17 3.17 -10.66
CA ASP A 369 -7.79 2.25 -11.72
C ASP A 369 -8.61 0.95 -11.53
N ASP A 370 -9.88 1.11 -11.12
CA ASP A 370 -10.89 0.12 -11.28
C ASP A 370 -11.11 0.05 -12.78
N MET A 371 -10.98 -1.16 -13.32
CA MET A 371 -11.48 -1.50 -14.65
C MET A 371 -13.01 -1.22 -14.81
N PHE A 372 -13.66 -0.63 -13.80
CA PHE A 372 -15.03 -0.16 -13.78
C PHE A 372 -15.15 1.11 -12.93
N THR A 373 -15.23 2.27 -13.58
CA THR A 373 -15.62 3.54 -12.94
C THR A 373 -17.02 3.43 -12.30
N ASP A 374 -17.41 4.36 -11.44
CA ASP A 374 -18.80 4.42 -10.96
C ASP A 374 -19.81 4.57 -12.11
N ASP A 375 -19.42 5.21 -13.20
CA ASP A 375 -20.21 5.27 -14.43
C ASP A 375 -20.29 3.89 -15.10
N ASP A 376 -19.21 3.11 -15.13
CA ASP A 376 -19.24 1.74 -15.65
C ASP A 376 -20.01 0.80 -14.73
N ARG A 377 -19.96 0.98 -13.40
CA ARG A 377 -20.79 0.25 -12.43
C ARG A 377 -22.26 0.61 -12.59
N ASN A 378 -22.57 1.89 -12.82
CA ASN A 378 -23.92 2.34 -13.11
C ASN A 378 -24.40 1.84 -14.47
N LEU A 379 -23.53 1.81 -15.48
CA LEU A 379 -23.81 1.22 -16.79
C LEU A 379 -24.05 -0.28 -16.67
N LEU A 380 -23.22 -1.00 -15.91
CA LEU A 380 -23.41 -2.42 -15.63
C LEU A 380 -24.74 -2.66 -14.91
N ARG A 381 -25.10 -1.84 -13.91
CA ARG A 381 -26.40 -1.92 -13.23
C ARG A 381 -27.57 -1.64 -14.18
N GLN A 382 -27.43 -0.63 -15.04
CA GLN A 382 -28.42 -0.31 -16.06
C GLN A 382 -28.58 -1.47 -17.05
N VAL A 383 -27.48 -1.97 -17.62
CA VAL A 383 -27.46 -3.10 -18.56
C VAL A 383 -27.97 -4.39 -17.92
N ALA A 384 -27.64 -4.65 -16.66
CA ALA A 384 -28.14 -5.80 -15.90
C ALA A 384 -29.66 -5.73 -15.64
N GLY A 385 -30.25 -4.54 -15.70
CA GLY A 385 -31.69 -4.32 -15.59
C GLY A 385 -32.45 -4.38 -16.92
N VAL A 386 -31.77 -4.34 -18.07
CA VAL A 386 -32.41 -4.33 -19.39
C VAL A 386 -33.00 -5.70 -19.71
N ARG A 387 -34.32 -5.76 -19.87
CA ARG A 387 -35.00 -6.92 -20.47
C ARG A 387 -34.90 -6.85 -21.98
N ARG A 388 -34.82 -8.02 -22.63
CA ARG A 388 -34.65 -8.13 -24.09
C ARG A 388 -35.72 -9.03 -24.71
N PRO A 389 -36.08 -8.82 -25.99
CA PRO A 389 -37.00 -9.70 -26.69
C PRO A 389 -36.39 -11.09 -26.86
N SER A 390 -37.23 -12.11 -26.76
CA SER A 390 -36.83 -13.50 -26.96
C SER A 390 -36.39 -13.73 -28.41
N LEU A 391 -35.20 -14.32 -28.60
CA LEU A 391 -34.72 -14.75 -29.91
C LEU A 391 -35.18 -16.16 -30.28
N SER A 392 -35.96 -16.82 -29.42
CA SER A 392 -36.51 -18.14 -29.72
C SER A 392 -37.42 -18.05 -30.96
N PRO A 393 -37.26 -18.94 -31.95
CA PRO A 393 -38.20 -19.06 -33.07
C PRO A 393 -39.56 -19.62 -32.63
N LEU A 394 -39.66 -20.13 -31.40
CA LEU A 394 -40.88 -20.67 -30.79
C LEU A 394 -41.41 -19.81 -29.63
N ARG A 395 -41.01 -18.54 -29.54
CA ARG A 395 -41.54 -17.60 -28.53
C ARG A 395 -43.06 -17.45 -28.66
N HIS A 396 -43.73 -17.16 -27.54
CA HIS A 396 -45.16 -16.83 -27.60
C HIS A 396 -45.41 -15.62 -28.50
N LEU A 397 -46.54 -15.62 -29.22
CA LEU A 397 -46.85 -14.56 -30.20
C LEU A 397 -46.87 -13.16 -29.59
N ASP A 398 -47.22 -13.06 -28.30
CA ASP A 398 -47.28 -11.81 -27.52
C ASP A 398 -46.32 -11.83 -26.30
N GLU A 399 -45.20 -12.57 -26.37
CA GLU A 399 -44.29 -12.81 -25.23
C GLU A 399 -43.65 -11.54 -24.63
N GLY A 400 -43.56 -10.46 -25.41
CA GLY A 400 -42.88 -9.23 -24.99
C GLY A 400 -41.40 -9.44 -24.64
N ASP A 401 -40.86 -8.56 -23.80
CA ASP A 401 -39.49 -8.67 -23.30
C ASP A 401 -39.41 -9.63 -22.11
N VAL A 402 -38.59 -10.68 -22.22
CA VAL A 402 -38.62 -11.81 -21.30
C VAL A 402 -37.75 -11.62 -20.05
N ASN A 403 -36.44 -11.39 -20.22
CA ASN A 403 -35.47 -11.50 -19.14
C ASN A 403 -34.25 -10.56 -19.31
N THR A 404 -33.57 -10.29 -18.19
CA THR A 404 -32.26 -9.61 -18.16
C THR A 404 -31.12 -10.61 -18.31
N CYS A 405 -29.87 -10.16 -18.46
CA CYS A 405 -28.71 -11.06 -18.54
C CYS A 405 -28.60 -11.99 -17.33
N ALA A 406 -28.80 -11.48 -16.11
CA ALA A 406 -28.81 -12.30 -14.89
C ALA A 406 -30.04 -13.23 -14.86
N GLY A 407 -31.20 -12.73 -15.30
CA GLY A 407 -32.42 -13.54 -15.45
C GLY A 407 -32.23 -14.72 -16.40
N PHE A 408 -31.57 -14.52 -17.55
CA PHE A 408 -31.26 -15.61 -18.49
C PHE A 408 -30.33 -16.66 -17.90
N ALA A 409 -29.34 -16.28 -17.09
CA ALA A 409 -28.48 -17.23 -16.40
C ALA A 409 -29.27 -18.08 -15.40
N TRP A 410 -30.12 -17.45 -14.58
CA TRP A 410 -30.98 -18.16 -13.63
C TRP A 410 -32.04 -19.04 -14.31
N THR A 411 -32.71 -18.52 -15.34
CA THR A 411 -33.68 -19.29 -16.13
C THR A 411 -33.00 -20.42 -16.88
N GLY A 412 -31.76 -20.22 -17.36
CA GLY A 412 -30.93 -21.27 -17.95
C GLY A 412 -30.70 -22.42 -16.97
N ASP A 413 -30.25 -22.13 -15.75
CA ASP A 413 -30.12 -23.16 -14.71
C ASP A 413 -31.46 -23.87 -14.45
N GLY A 414 -32.53 -23.11 -14.19
CA GLY A 414 -33.86 -23.66 -13.87
C GLY A 414 -34.52 -24.47 -14.99
N LEU A 415 -34.22 -24.21 -16.26
CA LEU A 415 -34.82 -24.93 -17.41
C LEU A 415 -33.91 -26.04 -17.94
N THR A 416 -32.61 -25.78 -18.01
CA THR A 416 -31.65 -26.66 -18.67
C THR A 416 -31.13 -27.74 -17.71
N HIS A 417 -30.95 -27.43 -16.42
CA HIS A 417 -30.52 -28.43 -15.44
C HIS A 417 -31.52 -29.59 -15.29
N PRO A 418 -32.84 -29.38 -15.16
CA PRO A 418 -33.79 -30.50 -15.10
C PRO A 418 -33.77 -31.38 -16.36
N GLN A 419 -33.59 -30.78 -17.54
CA GLN A 419 -33.49 -31.52 -18.81
C GLN A 419 -32.25 -32.42 -18.84
N PHE A 420 -31.08 -31.90 -18.44
CA PHE A 420 -29.85 -32.69 -18.38
C PHE A 420 -29.91 -33.77 -17.30
N VAL A 421 -30.46 -33.47 -16.13
CA VAL A 421 -30.67 -34.46 -15.05
C VAL A 421 -31.58 -35.58 -15.52
N ALA A 422 -32.71 -35.26 -16.15
CA ALA A 422 -33.64 -36.26 -16.69
C ALA A 422 -32.99 -37.11 -17.78
N MET A 423 -32.27 -36.49 -18.72
CA MET A 423 -31.57 -37.19 -19.80
C MET A 423 -30.48 -38.12 -19.25
N ALA A 424 -29.61 -37.62 -18.36
CA ALA A 424 -28.55 -38.40 -17.75
C ALA A 424 -29.12 -39.58 -16.94
N ALA A 425 -30.20 -39.37 -16.20
CA ALA A 425 -30.90 -40.43 -15.48
C ALA A 425 -31.44 -41.53 -16.42
N LYS A 426 -32.00 -41.17 -17.59
CA LYS A 426 -32.41 -42.14 -18.62
C LYS A 426 -31.27 -43.00 -19.14
N TYR A 427 -30.06 -42.43 -19.24
CA TYR A 427 -28.84 -43.17 -19.59
C TYR A 427 -28.22 -43.95 -18.41
N GLY A 428 -28.84 -43.91 -17.23
CA GLY A 428 -28.39 -44.65 -16.04
C GLY A 428 -27.32 -43.93 -15.22
N HIS A 429 -27.22 -42.60 -15.31
CA HIS A 429 -26.34 -41.83 -14.44
C HIS A 429 -26.87 -41.83 -12.99
N MET A 430 -26.12 -42.46 -12.08
CA MET A 430 -26.59 -42.79 -10.73
C MET A 430 -26.80 -41.55 -9.85
N ASP A 431 -25.95 -40.52 -9.97
CA ASP A 431 -26.11 -39.29 -9.17
C ASP A 431 -27.35 -38.49 -9.57
N SER A 432 -27.72 -38.53 -10.86
CA SER A 432 -28.94 -37.88 -11.34
C SER A 432 -30.18 -38.62 -10.85
N ILE A 433 -30.16 -39.96 -10.84
CA ILE A 433 -31.24 -40.79 -10.26
C ILE A 433 -31.36 -40.55 -8.76
N ARG A 434 -30.23 -40.46 -8.04
CA ARG A 434 -30.17 -40.16 -6.60
C ARG A 434 -30.74 -38.78 -6.28
N LEU A 435 -30.34 -37.76 -7.03
CA LEU A 435 -30.87 -36.40 -6.88
C LEU A 435 -32.38 -36.37 -7.10
N LEU A 436 -32.88 -37.03 -8.15
CA LEU A 436 -34.31 -37.12 -8.40
C LEU A 436 -35.04 -37.86 -7.28
N GLY A 437 -34.45 -38.92 -6.72
CA GLY A 437 -34.99 -39.65 -5.58
C GLY A 437 -35.07 -38.80 -4.31
N GLU A 438 -34.03 -38.03 -4.01
CA GLU A 438 -34.00 -37.08 -2.90
C GLU A 438 -35.11 -36.03 -3.02
N VAL A 439 -35.24 -35.41 -4.19
CA VAL A 439 -36.26 -34.38 -4.44
C VAL A 439 -37.66 -34.99 -4.43
N ALA A 440 -37.85 -36.18 -5.02
CA ALA A 440 -39.12 -36.90 -4.96
C ALA A 440 -39.54 -37.28 -3.53
N GLY A 441 -38.56 -37.53 -2.66
CA GLY A 441 -38.73 -37.86 -1.25
C GLY A 441 -38.76 -36.65 -0.30
N ALA A 442 -38.81 -35.42 -0.83
CA ALA A 442 -38.79 -34.22 0.00
C ALA A 442 -39.94 -34.21 1.02
N ASP A 443 -39.59 -34.05 2.30
CA ASP A 443 -40.55 -33.98 3.41
C ASP A 443 -41.44 -32.72 3.26
N PRO A 444 -42.77 -32.87 3.18
CA PRO A 444 -43.69 -31.75 2.97
C PRO A 444 -43.79 -30.77 4.13
N VAL A 445 -43.44 -31.19 5.35
CA VAL A 445 -43.41 -30.32 6.53
C VAL A 445 -42.12 -29.53 6.57
N LYS A 446 -40.99 -30.16 6.20
CA LYS A 446 -39.67 -29.52 6.21
C LYS A 446 -39.42 -28.65 4.98
N TYR A 447 -39.99 -29.02 3.83
CA TYR A 447 -39.84 -28.36 2.52
C TYR A 447 -41.20 -28.11 1.85
N PRO A 448 -42.06 -27.27 2.47
CA PRO A 448 -43.42 -27.03 1.97
C PRO A 448 -43.47 -26.32 0.62
N ASP A 449 -42.40 -25.62 0.23
CA ASP A 449 -42.23 -24.91 -1.04
C ASP A 449 -41.79 -25.83 -2.19
N ARG A 450 -41.35 -27.06 -1.90
CA ARG A 450 -40.77 -27.99 -2.88
C ARG A 450 -41.75 -29.05 -3.39
N GLN A 451 -43.05 -28.90 -3.12
CA GLN A 451 -44.04 -29.94 -3.43
C GLN A 451 -44.24 -30.16 -4.94
N GLU A 452 -44.17 -29.09 -5.73
CA GLU A 452 -44.22 -29.19 -7.19
C GLU A 452 -42.97 -29.86 -7.75
N ASP A 453 -41.79 -29.53 -7.22
CA ASP A 453 -40.52 -30.18 -7.58
C ASP A 453 -40.54 -31.68 -7.27
N ALA A 454 -41.07 -32.06 -6.10
CA ALA A 454 -41.20 -33.46 -5.71
C ALA A 454 -42.15 -34.22 -6.65
N ALA A 455 -43.26 -33.60 -7.06
CA ALA A 455 -44.17 -34.18 -8.04
C ALA A 455 -43.51 -34.34 -9.42
N LEU A 456 -42.76 -33.33 -9.88
CA LEU A 456 -42.03 -33.36 -11.14
C LEU A 456 -40.93 -34.44 -11.12
N ALA A 457 -40.15 -34.53 -10.04
CA ALA A 457 -39.11 -35.55 -9.89
C ALA A 457 -39.69 -36.98 -9.92
N LYS A 458 -40.86 -37.21 -9.28
CA LYS A 458 -41.60 -38.48 -9.37
C LYS A 458 -42.01 -38.81 -10.81
N ALA A 459 -42.52 -37.83 -11.55
CA ALA A 459 -42.90 -38.01 -12.95
C ALA A 459 -41.68 -38.33 -13.84
N ILE A 460 -40.55 -37.63 -13.63
CA ILE A 460 -39.30 -37.90 -14.35
C ILE A 460 -38.77 -39.30 -14.03
N LEU A 461 -38.78 -39.73 -12.77
CA LEU A 461 -38.38 -41.08 -12.38
C LEU A 461 -39.26 -42.16 -13.03
N ALA A 462 -40.57 -41.92 -13.12
CA ALA A 462 -41.49 -42.84 -13.80
C ALA A 462 -41.17 -42.94 -15.31
N ASP A 463 -40.86 -41.83 -15.95
CA ASP A 463 -40.45 -41.79 -17.37
C ASP A 463 -39.07 -42.43 -17.60
N VAL A 464 -38.10 -42.21 -16.69
CA VAL A 464 -36.81 -42.91 -16.67
C VAL A 464 -37.00 -44.41 -16.56
N TYR A 465 -37.89 -44.86 -15.66
CA TYR A 465 -38.20 -46.28 -15.50
C TYR A 465 -38.83 -46.88 -16.76
N ALA A 466 -39.78 -46.17 -17.38
CA ALA A 466 -40.41 -46.61 -18.62
C ALA A 466 -39.40 -46.73 -19.78
N ALA A 467 -38.46 -45.77 -19.88
CA ALA A 467 -37.46 -45.74 -20.94
C ALA A 467 -36.28 -46.71 -20.73
N ASN A 468 -35.88 -46.95 -19.47
CA ASN A 468 -34.75 -47.82 -19.12
C ASN A 468 -34.96 -48.49 -17.75
N PRO A 469 -35.79 -49.56 -17.68
CA PRO A 469 -36.11 -50.23 -16.42
C PRO A 469 -34.87 -50.72 -15.65
N ALA A 470 -33.81 -51.09 -16.38
CA ALA A 470 -32.56 -51.60 -15.82
C ALA A 470 -31.72 -50.53 -15.09
N ALA A 471 -31.95 -49.24 -15.34
CA ALA A 471 -31.25 -48.16 -14.63
C ALA A 471 -31.74 -48.04 -13.17
N LEU A 472 -33.06 -48.03 -12.96
CA LEU A 472 -33.64 -47.92 -11.62
C LEU A 472 -33.50 -49.23 -10.82
N GLN A 473 -33.60 -50.39 -11.48
CA GLN A 473 -33.35 -51.68 -10.85
C GLN A 473 -31.91 -51.82 -10.33
N ARG A 474 -30.92 -51.31 -11.07
CA ARG A 474 -29.53 -51.25 -10.59
C ARG A 474 -29.36 -50.33 -9.40
N PHE A 475 -30.02 -49.17 -9.40
CA PHE A 475 -29.99 -48.25 -8.27
C PHE A 475 -30.58 -48.87 -6.99
N ILE A 476 -31.76 -49.50 -7.09
CA ILE A 476 -32.43 -50.20 -5.97
C ILE A 476 -31.55 -51.35 -5.45
N ALA A 477 -30.94 -52.12 -6.36
CA ALA A 477 -30.04 -53.22 -5.98
C ALA A 477 -28.77 -52.76 -5.24
N GLN A 478 -28.31 -51.53 -5.47
CA GLN A 478 -27.11 -50.97 -4.82
C GLN A 478 -27.40 -50.20 -3.52
N ASN A 479 -28.61 -49.67 -3.35
CA ASN A 479 -28.92 -48.74 -2.26
C ASN A 479 -30.12 -49.13 -1.37
N GLY A 480 -30.81 -50.23 -1.68
CA GLY A 480 -32.07 -50.60 -1.02
C GLY A 480 -33.29 -49.97 -1.69
N ALA A 481 -34.47 -50.51 -1.38
CA ALA A 481 -35.76 -50.11 -1.95
C ALA A 481 -36.27 -48.76 -1.41
#